data_AF-A0A838VBA5-F1
#
_entry.id   AF-A0A838VBA5-F1
#
_cell.length_a   1.000
_cell.length_b   1.000
_cell.length_c   1.000
_cell.angle_alpha   90.00
_cell.angle_beta   90.00
_cell.angle_gamma   90.00
#
_symmetry.space_group_name_H-M   'P 1'
#
loop_
_entity.id
_entity.type
_entity.pdbx_description
1 polymer ?
#
loop_
_entity_poly.entity_id
_entity_poly.type
_entity_poly.pdbx_seq_one_letter_code
_entity_poly.pdbx_strand_id
1 'polypeptide(L)'
;MRFETDSKQLEVMTFLHEHIFDPILASPIASEALKQGIRYTVMRLEQRDAAGMVHYFWSAIIGTERSIGFAAKMKVEGFTRFEEVLEDFRLRFDDRFLRRP
;
A
#
# COMPACT_ATOMS: atom_id res chain seq x y z
N MET A 1 22.05 -15.52 4.31
CA MET A 1 21.14 -15.12 5.41
C MET A 1 20.15 -14.11 4.81
N ARG A 2 18.87 -14.48 4.64
CA ARG A 2 17.83 -13.64 3.97
C ARG A 2 16.63 -13.31 4.90
N PHE A 3 16.63 -13.81 6.13
CA PHE A 3 15.45 -13.82 6.99
C PHE A 3 15.00 -12.44 7.53
N GLU A 4 15.91 -11.46 7.66
CA GLU A 4 15.57 -10.11 8.14
C GLU A 4 14.86 -9.26 7.07
N THR A 5 15.28 -9.38 5.81
CA THR A 5 14.64 -8.67 4.69
C THR A 5 13.20 -9.13 4.49
N ASP A 6 12.98 -10.44 4.59
CA ASP A 6 11.65 -11.06 4.48
C ASP A 6 10.72 -10.58 5.60
N SER A 7 11.24 -10.32 6.82
CA SER A 7 10.44 -9.83 7.95
C SER A 7 9.91 -8.41 7.71
N LYS A 8 10.74 -7.51 7.18
CA LYS A 8 10.30 -6.13 6.89
C LYS A 8 9.34 -6.06 5.71
N GLN A 9 9.60 -6.85 4.67
CA GLN A 9 8.67 -6.99 3.54
C GLN A 9 7.30 -7.48 4.02
N LEU A 10 7.30 -8.46 4.93
CA LEU A 10 6.08 -8.95 5.57
C LEU A 10 5.39 -7.85 6.40
N GLU A 11 6.12 -7.10 7.23
CA GLU A 11 5.53 -5.99 8.02
C GLU A 11 4.83 -4.94 7.12
N VAL A 12 5.45 -4.58 6.00
CA VAL A 12 4.87 -3.63 5.03
C VAL A 12 3.62 -4.25 4.37
N MET A 13 3.73 -5.48 3.86
CA MET A 13 2.61 -6.13 3.18
C MET A 13 1.42 -6.39 4.11
N THR A 14 1.67 -6.84 5.35
CA THR A 14 0.63 -7.06 6.35
C THR A 14 -0.12 -5.76 6.64
N PHE A 15 0.58 -4.66 6.88
CA PHE A 15 -0.08 -3.38 7.11
C PHE A 15 -0.95 -2.95 5.91
N LEU A 16 -0.41 -3.06 4.70
CA LEU A 16 -1.16 -2.67 3.51
C LEU A 16 -2.38 -3.57 3.27
N HIS A 17 -2.28 -4.86 3.56
CA HIS A 17 -3.42 -5.78 3.51
C HIS A 17 -4.51 -5.40 4.50
N GLU A 18 -4.16 -5.27 5.77
CA GLU A 18 -5.10 -4.97 6.85
C GLU A 18 -5.82 -3.64 6.66
N HIS A 19 -5.09 -2.61 6.22
CA HIS A 19 -5.61 -1.24 6.23
C HIS A 19 -6.10 -0.73 4.87
N ILE A 20 -5.68 -1.35 3.75
CA ILE A 20 -6.05 -0.88 2.40
C ILE A 20 -6.57 -2.03 1.54
N PHE A 21 -5.77 -3.07 1.32
CA PHE A 21 -6.06 -4.02 0.25
C PHE A 21 -7.26 -4.89 0.58
N ASP A 22 -7.30 -5.53 1.74
CA ASP A 22 -8.37 -6.45 2.09
C ASP A 22 -9.72 -5.75 2.27
N PRO A 23 -9.82 -4.56 2.91
CA PRO A 23 -11.05 -3.78 2.93
C PRO A 23 -11.64 -3.50 1.55
N ILE A 24 -10.79 -3.26 0.53
CA ILE A 24 -11.22 -3.01 -0.84
C ILE A 24 -11.57 -4.33 -1.56
N LEU A 25 -10.73 -5.35 -1.42
CA LEU A 25 -10.90 -6.63 -2.11
C LEU A 25 -12.13 -7.40 -1.62
N ALA A 26 -12.39 -7.37 -0.31
CA ALA A 26 -13.55 -8.00 0.31
C ALA A 26 -14.84 -7.18 0.17
N SER A 27 -14.74 -5.91 -0.20
CA SER A 27 -15.92 -5.04 -0.31
C SER A 27 -16.86 -5.51 -1.44
N PRO A 28 -18.16 -5.71 -1.16
CA PRO A 28 -19.14 -6.05 -2.19
C PRO A 28 -19.49 -4.85 -3.08
N ILE A 29 -19.16 -3.62 -2.66
CA ILE A 29 -19.47 -2.38 -3.38
C ILE A 29 -18.29 -1.82 -4.17
N ALA A 30 -17.07 -2.31 -3.92
CA ALA A 30 -15.89 -1.89 -4.66
C ALA A 30 -15.96 -2.35 -6.12
N SER A 31 -15.63 -1.47 -7.05
CA SER A 31 -15.61 -1.77 -8.48
C SER A 31 -14.53 -2.80 -8.82
N GLU A 32 -14.79 -3.64 -9.82
CA GLU A 32 -13.79 -4.62 -10.29
C GLU A 32 -12.50 -3.95 -10.78
N ALA A 33 -12.62 -2.77 -11.38
CA ALA A 33 -11.46 -1.98 -11.77
C ALA A 33 -10.63 -1.49 -10.57
N LEU A 34 -11.26 -1.15 -9.44
CA LEU A 34 -10.53 -0.79 -8.21
C LEU A 34 -9.82 -2.02 -7.64
N LYS A 35 -10.53 -3.14 -7.52
CA LYS A 35 -9.97 -4.40 -7.04
C LYS A 35 -8.80 -4.88 -7.91
N GLN A 36 -8.91 -4.72 -9.23
CA GLN A 36 -7.84 -5.07 -10.16
C GLN A 36 -6.59 -4.20 -9.97
N GLY A 37 -6.77 -2.89 -9.74
CA GLY A 37 -5.66 -1.99 -9.40
C GLY A 37 -4.93 -2.39 -8.11
N ILE A 38 -5.68 -2.80 -7.09
CA ILE A 38 -5.11 -3.34 -5.85
C ILE A 38 -4.31 -4.63 -6.11
N ARG A 39 -4.88 -5.60 -6.83
CA ARG A 39 -4.18 -6.85 -7.17
C ARG A 39 -2.86 -6.61 -7.92
N TYR A 40 -2.84 -5.67 -8.86
CA TYR A 40 -1.59 -5.29 -9.53
C TYR A 40 -0.59 -4.62 -8.60
N THR A 41 -1.05 -3.82 -7.66
CA THR A 41 -0.18 -3.19 -6.66
C THR A 41 0.48 -4.24 -5.77
N VAL A 42 -0.30 -5.20 -5.25
CA VAL A 42 0.19 -6.34 -4.47
C VAL A 42 1.28 -7.11 -5.23
N MET A 43 0.98 -7.58 -6.45
CA MET A 43 1.93 -8.33 -7.29
C MET A 43 3.25 -7.57 -7.51
N ARG A 44 3.19 -6.23 -7.61
CA ARG A 44 4.39 -5.40 -7.79
C ARG A 44 5.17 -5.27 -6.48
N LEU A 45 4.49 -5.12 -5.35
CA LEU A 45 5.16 -5.05 -4.05
C LEU A 45 5.91 -6.35 -3.74
N GLU A 46 5.32 -7.51 -3.99
CA GLU A 46 5.92 -8.84 -3.76
C GLU A 46 7.27 -9.06 -4.47
N GLN A 47 7.54 -8.30 -5.54
CA GLN A 47 8.79 -8.39 -6.31
C GLN A 47 9.91 -7.48 -5.79
N ARG A 48 9.73 -6.82 -4.64
CA ARG A 48 10.62 -5.77 -4.12
C ARG A 48 11.04 -6.09 -2.70
N ASP A 49 12.24 -5.63 -2.33
CA ASP A 49 12.66 -5.57 -0.94
C ASP A 49 11.86 -4.48 -0.18
N ALA A 50 12.04 -4.39 1.15
CA ALA A 50 11.27 -3.47 1.98
C ALA A 50 11.42 -1.99 1.55
N ALA A 51 12.65 -1.57 1.21
CA ALA A 51 12.89 -0.20 0.72
C ALA A 51 12.18 0.05 -0.62
N GLY A 52 12.27 -0.91 -1.55
CA GLY A 52 11.57 -0.87 -2.82
C GLY A 52 10.05 -0.87 -2.67
N MET A 53 9.49 -1.61 -1.70
CA MET A 53 8.07 -1.62 -1.38
C MET A 53 7.59 -0.23 -0.92
N VAL A 54 8.27 0.35 0.08
CA VAL A 54 7.95 1.69 0.61
C VAL A 54 8.05 2.75 -0.49
N HIS A 55 9.14 2.75 -1.25
CA HIS A 55 9.34 3.70 -2.34
C HIS A 55 8.29 3.54 -3.45
N TYR A 56 8.00 2.29 -3.85
CA TYR A 56 7.01 2.02 -4.90
C TYR A 56 5.62 2.42 -4.46
N PHE A 57 5.20 2.07 -3.25
CA PHE A 57 3.91 2.47 -2.71
C PHE A 57 3.80 3.99 -2.69
N TRP A 58 4.83 4.70 -2.22
CA TRP A 58 4.82 6.16 -2.27
C TRP A 58 4.76 6.73 -3.67
N SER A 59 5.52 6.19 -4.62
CA SER A 59 5.52 6.67 -6.00
C SER A 59 4.20 6.38 -6.74
N ALA A 60 3.52 5.30 -6.37
CA ALA A 60 2.23 4.90 -6.93
C ALA A 60 1.06 5.72 -6.36
N ILE A 61 1.22 6.25 -5.13
CA ILE A 61 0.14 6.85 -4.34
C ILE A 61 0.34 8.36 -4.05
N ILE A 62 1.56 8.89 -4.16
CA ILE A 62 1.87 10.31 -4.03
C ILE A 62 2.55 10.82 -5.30
N GLY A 63 2.01 11.91 -5.85
CA GLY A 63 2.74 12.78 -6.78
C GLY A 63 2.56 12.49 -8.27
N THR A 64 1.65 11.59 -8.66
CA THR A 64 1.28 11.38 -10.06
C THR A 64 -0.21 11.64 -10.28
N GLU A 65 -0.62 12.08 -11.47
CA GLU A 65 -2.06 12.18 -11.84
C GLU A 65 -2.80 10.86 -11.58
N ARG A 66 -2.12 9.71 -11.78
CA ARG A 66 -2.67 8.38 -11.48
C ARG A 66 -3.00 8.19 -10.01
N SER A 67 -2.16 8.72 -9.12
CA SER A 67 -2.37 8.62 -7.68
C SER A 67 -3.53 9.49 -7.17
N ILE A 68 -3.72 10.67 -7.76
CA ILE A 68 -4.89 11.53 -7.50
C ILE A 68 -6.17 10.84 -7.96
N GLY A 69 -6.15 10.24 -9.15
CA GLY A 69 -7.28 9.48 -9.67
C GLY A 69 -7.64 8.28 -8.80
N PHE A 70 -6.65 7.59 -8.24
CA PHE A 70 -6.86 6.45 -7.35
C PHE A 70 -7.48 6.88 -6.00
N ALA A 71 -6.93 7.91 -5.36
CA ALA A 71 -7.49 8.44 -4.10
C ALA A 71 -8.91 9.00 -4.29
N ALA A 72 -9.15 9.73 -5.39
CA ALA A 72 -10.48 10.23 -5.74
C ALA A 72 -11.47 9.07 -5.94
N LYS A 73 -11.04 8.01 -6.64
CA LYS A 73 -11.86 6.81 -6.86
C LYS A 73 -12.18 6.08 -5.55
N MET A 74 -11.19 5.93 -4.67
CA MET A 74 -11.41 5.37 -3.33
C MET A 74 -12.46 6.17 -2.55
N LYS A 75 -12.36 7.51 -2.56
CA LYS A 75 -13.34 8.38 -1.89
C LYS A 75 -14.75 8.26 -2.48
N VAL A 76 -14.87 8.24 -3.81
CA VAL A 76 -16.16 8.06 -4.50
C VAL A 76 -16.78 6.70 -4.15
N GLU A 77 -15.97 5.66 -4.01
CA GLU A 77 -16.41 4.32 -3.62
C GLU A 77 -16.58 4.13 -2.10
N GLY A 78 -16.43 5.20 -1.30
CA GLY A 78 -16.71 5.20 0.14
C GLY A 78 -15.53 4.85 1.06
N PHE A 79 -14.33 4.68 0.52
CA PHE A 79 -13.10 4.41 1.29
C PHE A 79 -12.45 5.72 1.77
N THR A 80 -13.09 6.39 2.72
CA THR A 80 -12.73 7.76 3.16
C THR A 80 -11.56 7.83 4.14
N ARG A 81 -11.21 6.73 4.80
CA ARG A 81 -10.08 6.68 5.76
C ARG A 81 -8.70 6.54 5.10
N PHE A 82 -8.66 6.61 3.77
CA PHE A 82 -7.43 6.38 3.02
C PHE A 82 -6.32 7.36 3.40
N GLU A 83 -6.63 8.65 3.57
CA GLU A 83 -5.64 9.67 3.94
C GLU A 83 -5.03 9.41 5.33
N GLU A 84 -5.85 9.00 6.33
CA GLU A 84 -5.36 8.61 7.67
C GLU A 84 -4.37 7.43 7.57
N VAL A 85 -4.72 6.40 6.79
CA VAL A 85 -3.87 5.22 6.60
C VAL A 85 -2.56 5.59 5.89
N LEU A 86 -2.57 6.55 4.97
CA LEU A 86 -1.34 7.05 4.34
C LEU A 86 -0.45 7.79 5.33
N GLU A 87 -1.02 8.59 6.23
CA GLU A 87 -0.26 9.24 7.28
C GLU A 87 0.39 8.22 8.21
N ASP A 88 -0.37 7.22 8.66
CA ASP A 88 0.13 6.12 9.49
C ASP A 88 1.25 5.34 8.78
N PHE A 89 1.07 5.04 7.49
CA PHE A 89 2.10 4.40 6.67
C PHE A 89 3.39 5.22 6.65
N ARG A 90 3.29 6.55 6.48
CA ARG A 90 4.44 7.46 6.44
C ARG A 90 5.23 7.47 7.73
N LEU A 91 4.52 7.48 8.86
CA LEU A 91 5.14 7.52 10.18
C LEU A 91 5.77 6.19 10.55
N ARG A 92 5.16 5.07 10.13
CA ARG A 92 5.60 3.71 10.48
C ARG A 92 6.73 3.18 9.60
N PHE A 93 6.69 3.46 8.30
CA PHE A 93 7.64 2.91 7.32
C PHE A 93 8.57 3.99 6.77
N ASP A 94 9.34 4.59 7.68
CA ASP A 94 10.30 5.64 7.38
C ASP A 94 11.75 5.10 7.29
N ASP A 95 12.71 6.02 7.17
CA ASP A 95 14.14 5.71 7.19
C ASP A 95 14.59 4.93 8.43
N ARG A 96 13.98 5.17 9.60
CA ARG A 96 14.33 4.45 10.83
C ARG A 96 13.88 3.00 10.71
N PHE A 97 12.67 2.76 10.19
CA PHE A 97 12.20 1.41 9.88
C PHE A 97 13.14 0.68 8.92
N LEU A 98 13.54 1.34 7.83
CA LEU A 98 14.42 0.74 6.83
C LEU A 98 15.81 0.41 7.37
N ARG A 99 16.33 1.23 8.29
CA ARG A 99 17.65 1.04 8.94
C ARG A 99 17.64 0.10 10.15
N ARG A 100 16.48 -0.37 10.63
CA ARG A 100 16.44 -1.43 11.66
C ARG A 100 17.31 -2.62 11.21
N PRO A 101 17.98 -3.35 12.10
CA PRO A 101 18.53 -4.64 11.72
C PRO A 101 17.41 -5.56 11.22
#